data_AF-A0A432FDI5-F1
#
_entry.id   AF-A0A432FDI5-F1
#
_cell.length_a   1.000
_cell.length_b   1.000
_cell.length_c   1.000
_cell.angle_alpha   90.00
_cell.angle_beta   90.00
_cell.angle_gamma   90.00
#
_symmetry.space_group_name_H-M   'P 1'
#
loop_
_entity.id
_entity.type
_entity.pdbx_description
1 polymer ?
#
loop_
_entity_poly.entity_id
_entity_poly.type
_entity_poly.pdbx_seq_one_letter_code
_entity_poly.pdbx_strand_id
1 'polypeptide(L)'
;MRTLKETKKESKKKIKKQIPEALIYEKVKGKPIYYRNYEKVLKGELPLEAVMGSSDIQAYLVALIVALLYSKLDPKEYLVLTNEVGFYTSKNSYRLLDIAVFERKNFKFEGRYTKIPPKVAIEIDTKADLSGYQSVED
;
A
#
# COMPACT_ATOMS: atom_id res chain seq x y z
N MET A 1 -47.22 3.47 -43.41
CA MET A 1 -47.13 4.08 -42.08
C MET A 1 -47.02 2.98 -41.03
N ARG A 2 -45.82 2.72 -40.52
CA ARG A 2 -45.59 1.91 -39.31
C ARG A 2 -44.78 2.79 -38.36
N THR A 3 -45.34 2.98 -37.18
CA THR A 3 -44.98 3.99 -36.19
C THR A 3 -43.64 3.74 -35.52
N LEU A 4 -42.92 4.85 -35.35
CA LEU A 4 -41.78 5.07 -34.47
C LEU A 4 -42.13 4.67 -33.02
N LYS A 5 -41.53 3.59 -32.53
CA LYS A 5 -41.25 3.29 -31.11
C LYS A 5 -39.99 2.41 -31.10
N GLU A 6 -38.85 2.98 -31.46
CA GLU A 6 -37.85 3.41 -30.47
C GLU A 6 -37.48 2.25 -29.52
N THR A 7 -36.66 1.30 -29.96
CA THR A 7 -35.18 1.36 -29.86
C THR A 7 -34.68 2.23 -28.70
N LYS A 8 -34.94 1.83 -27.45
CA LYS A 8 -34.09 2.23 -26.32
C LYS A 8 -34.22 1.29 -25.12
N LYS A 9 -33.95 0.01 -25.34
CA LYS A 9 -33.52 -0.90 -24.27
C LYS A 9 -32.01 -1.11 -24.39
N GLU A 10 -31.28 0.00 -24.51
CA GLU A 10 -29.84 0.01 -24.30
C GLU A 10 -29.57 -0.37 -22.86
N SER A 11 -28.95 -1.54 -22.73
CA SER A 11 -28.33 -2.06 -21.54
C SER A 11 -27.38 -1.02 -20.93
N LYS A 12 -27.87 -0.23 -19.97
CA LYS A 12 -27.00 0.47 -19.00
C LYS A 12 -26.37 -0.57 -18.07
N LYS A 13 -25.48 -1.42 -18.60
CA LYS A 13 -24.44 -2.06 -17.81
C LYS A 13 -23.55 -0.90 -17.34
N LYS A 14 -23.78 -0.40 -16.11
CA LYS A 14 -22.83 0.48 -15.44
C LYS A 14 -21.50 -0.25 -15.42
N ILE A 15 -20.60 0.09 -16.34
CA ILE A 15 -19.19 -0.25 -16.22
C ILE A 15 -18.79 0.41 -14.90
N LYS A 16 -18.65 -0.38 -13.82
CA LYS A 16 -18.00 0.11 -12.62
C LYS A 16 -16.63 0.58 -13.11
N LYS A 17 -16.41 1.89 -13.19
CA LYS A 17 -15.08 2.44 -13.46
C LYS A 17 -14.18 1.83 -12.40
N GLN A 18 -13.36 0.86 -12.82
CA GLN A 18 -12.43 0.21 -11.92
C GLN A 18 -11.43 1.28 -11.53
N ILE A 19 -11.26 1.51 -10.23
CA ILE A 19 -10.27 2.46 -9.74
C ILE A 19 -8.90 1.98 -10.24
N PRO A 20 -8.08 2.86 -10.85
CA PRO A 20 -6.75 2.49 -11.34
C PRO A 20 -5.94 1.76 -10.27
N GLU A 21 -5.26 0.68 -10.65
CA GLU A 21 -4.42 -0.08 -9.70
C GLU A 21 -3.30 0.76 -9.08
N ALA A 22 -2.87 1.83 -9.77
CA ALA A 22 -1.89 2.78 -9.26
C ALA A 22 -2.34 3.52 -7.98
N LEU A 23 -3.65 3.57 -7.70
CA LEU A 23 -4.19 4.18 -6.49
C LEU A 23 -4.32 3.20 -5.31
N ILE A 24 -3.98 1.93 -5.53
CA ILE A 24 -3.95 0.92 -4.47
C ILE A 24 -2.67 1.13 -3.66
N TYR A 25 -2.83 1.43 -2.38
CA TYR A 25 -1.76 1.50 -1.41
C TYR A 25 -1.31 0.09 -1.02
N GLU A 26 -2.25 -0.78 -0.63
CA GLU A 26 -1.97 -2.16 -0.21
C GLU A 26 -3.07 -3.13 -0.66
N LYS A 27 -2.76 -4.44 -0.62
CA LYS A 27 -3.77 -5.51 -0.79
C LYS A 27 -3.78 -6.43 0.41
N VAL A 28 -4.85 -6.37 1.21
CA VAL A 28 -5.03 -7.18 2.41
C VAL A 28 -6.15 -8.19 2.19
N LYS A 29 -5.86 -9.49 2.34
CA LYS A 29 -6.81 -10.59 2.07
C LYS A 29 -7.45 -10.45 0.66
N GLY A 30 -6.65 -9.99 -0.33
CA GLY A 30 -7.10 -9.73 -1.71
C GLY A 30 -7.95 -8.48 -1.92
N LYS A 31 -8.26 -7.71 -0.87
CA LYS A 31 -9.03 -6.46 -0.94
C LYS A 31 -8.07 -5.26 -1.04
N PRO A 32 -8.31 -4.30 -1.95
CA PRO A 32 -7.49 -3.11 -2.06
C PRO A 32 -7.76 -2.14 -0.89
N ILE A 33 -6.68 -1.57 -0.36
CA ILE A 33 -6.69 -0.36 0.45
C ILE A 33 -6.12 0.74 -0.44
N TYR A 34 -6.79 1.90 -0.52
CA TYR A 34 -6.37 3.00 -1.38
C TYR A 34 -5.58 4.06 -0.60
N TYR A 35 -4.79 4.85 -1.32
CA TYR A 35 -4.16 6.04 -0.75
C TYR A 35 -5.21 7.02 -0.21
N ARG A 36 -4.90 7.69 0.89
CA ARG A 36 -5.71 8.80 1.40
C ARG A 36 -5.86 9.87 0.33
N ASN A 37 -7.09 10.37 0.18
CA ASN A 37 -7.47 11.34 -0.86
C ASN A 37 -7.39 10.81 -2.31
N TYR A 38 -7.40 9.50 -2.56
CA TYR A 38 -7.44 8.97 -3.93
C TYR A 38 -8.63 9.51 -4.73
N GLU A 39 -9.75 9.86 -4.09
CA GLU A 39 -10.90 10.46 -4.77
C GLU A 39 -10.58 11.83 -5.37
N LYS A 40 -9.68 12.61 -4.76
CA LYS A 40 -9.22 13.89 -5.31
C LYS A 40 -8.39 13.68 -6.56
N VAL A 41 -7.58 12.60 -6.60
CA VAL A 41 -6.85 12.21 -7.83
C VAL A 41 -7.83 11.79 -8.92
N LEU A 42 -8.88 11.01 -8.58
CA LEU A 42 -9.91 10.62 -9.54
C LEU A 42 -10.70 11.81 -10.12
N LYS A 43 -10.79 12.92 -9.38
CA LYS A 43 -11.41 14.18 -9.82
C LYS A 43 -10.44 15.10 -10.57
N GLY A 44 -9.15 14.77 -10.62
CA GLY A 44 -8.10 15.62 -11.21
C GLY A 44 -7.70 16.82 -10.34
N GLU A 45 -8.08 16.82 -9.06
CA GLU A 45 -7.75 17.90 -8.11
C GLU A 45 -6.32 17.76 -7.56
N LEU A 46 -5.79 16.53 -7.54
CA LEU A 46 -4.42 16.21 -7.13
C LEU A 46 -3.75 15.30 -8.15
N PRO A 47 -2.44 15.43 -8.37
CA PRO A 47 -1.67 14.43 -9.11
C PRO A 47 -1.50 13.15 -8.28
N LEU A 48 -1.22 12.03 -8.94
CA LEU A 48 -1.02 10.72 -8.29
C LEU A 48 0.15 10.78 -7.29
N GLU A 49 1.22 11.46 -7.66
CA GLU A 49 2.44 11.59 -6.88
C GLU A 49 2.19 12.27 -5.52
N ALA A 50 1.21 13.18 -5.45
CA ALA A 50 0.86 13.90 -4.23
C ALA A 50 0.21 13.02 -3.16
N VAL A 51 -0.30 11.84 -3.51
CA VAL A 51 -0.87 10.89 -2.54
C VAL A 51 0.05 9.71 -2.25
N MET A 52 1.03 9.42 -3.12
CA MET A 52 1.99 8.33 -2.95
C MET A 52 3.17 8.70 -2.05
N GLY A 53 3.71 9.90 -2.22
CA GLY A 53 4.92 10.35 -1.51
C GLY A 53 4.73 10.42 0.01
N SER A 54 5.80 10.13 0.75
CA SER A 54 5.84 10.32 2.21
C SER A 54 5.85 11.80 2.58
N SER A 55 5.15 12.16 3.66
CA SER A 55 5.27 13.51 4.24
C SER A 55 6.65 13.73 4.86
N ASP A 56 7.02 14.99 5.05
CA ASP A 56 8.23 15.39 5.77
C ASP A 56 8.29 14.80 7.18
N ILE A 57 7.17 14.80 7.90
CA ILE A 57 7.04 14.22 9.24
C ILE A 57 7.23 12.70 9.18
N GLN A 58 6.60 12.00 8.23
CA GLN A 58 6.78 10.56 8.09
C GLN A 58 8.25 10.22 7.79
N ALA A 59 8.87 10.92 6.84
CA ALA A 59 10.27 10.72 6.48
C ALA A 59 11.22 10.96 7.68
N TYR A 60 10.96 12.02 8.45
CA TYR A 60 11.74 12.34 9.65
C TYR A 60 11.58 11.27 10.74
N LEU A 61 10.37 10.78 11.00
CA LEU A 61 10.13 9.72 11.97
C LEU A 61 10.81 8.41 11.53
N VAL A 62 10.72 8.04 10.25
CA VAL A 62 11.43 6.88 9.71
C VAL A 62 12.93 7.03 9.96
N ALA A 63 13.52 8.18 9.64
CA ALA A 63 14.95 8.42 9.84
C ALA A 63 15.37 8.27 11.31
N LEU A 64 14.60 8.82 12.25
CA LEU A 64 14.87 8.70 13.69
C LEU A 64 14.80 7.25 14.19
N ILE A 65 13.76 6.52 13.79
CA ILE A 65 13.58 5.12 14.22
C ILE A 65 14.68 4.24 13.62
N VAL A 66 15.00 4.40 12.33
CA VAL A 66 16.06 3.64 11.66
C VAL A 66 17.42 3.92 12.32
N ALA A 67 17.72 5.19 12.64
CA ALA A 67 18.95 5.55 13.36
C ALA A 67 19.02 4.87 14.74
N LEU A 68 17.91 4.87 15.49
CA LEU A 68 17.83 4.18 16.78
C LEU A 68 18.06 2.67 16.60
N LEU A 69 17.40 2.02 15.64
CA LEU A 69 17.53 0.59 15.41
C LEU A 69 18.96 0.21 15.04
N TYR A 70 19.62 0.94 14.14
CA TYR A 70 21.03 0.70 13.81
C TYR A 70 21.97 0.95 14.99
N SER A 71 21.60 1.81 15.94
CA SER A 71 22.39 2.02 17.17
C SER A 71 22.25 0.89 18.19
N LYS A 72 21.20 0.06 18.10
CA LYS A 72 20.84 -0.95 19.10
C LYS A 72 20.96 -2.39 18.62
N LEU A 73 20.85 -2.64 17.32
CA LEU A 73 20.88 -3.98 16.75
C LEU A 73 22.25 -4.29 16.15
N ASP A 74 22.76 -5.50 16.37
CA ASP A 74 23.97 -5.95 15.70
C ASP A 74 23.69 -6.14 14.19
N PRO A 75 24.35 -5.39 13.30
CA PRO A 75 24.16 -5.51 11.85
C PRO A 75 24.60 -6.87 11.30
N LYS A 76 25.36 -7.69 12.04
CA LYS A 76 25.69 -9.08 11.65
C LYS A 76 24.53 -10.03 11.89
N GLU A 77 23.69 -9.77 12.89
CA GLU A 77 22.54 -10.60 13.24
C GLU A 77 21.26 -10.13 12.57
N TYR A 78 21.09 -8.81 12.44
CA TYR A 78 19.86 -8.19 11.95
C TYR A 78 20.08 -7.36 10.70
N LEU A 79 19.05 -7.33 9.86
CA LEU A 79 18.94 -6.46 8.71
C LEU A 79 17.74 -5.55 8.92
N VAL A 80 17.97 -4.25 9.02
CA VAL A 80 16.92 -3.23 9.01
C VAL A 80 16.78 -2.73 7.59
N LEU A 81 15.57 -2.85 7.02
CA LEU A 81 15.17 -2.27 5.75
C LEU A 81 14.07 -1.25 5.98
N THR A 82 13.98 -0.27 5.08
CA THR A 82 13.06 0.86 5.13
C THR A 82 12.68 1.24 3.69
N ASN A 83 11.92 2.31 3.49
CA ASN A 83 11.45 2.80 2.19
C ASN A 83 10.41 1.85 1.57
N GLU A 84 9.33 1.59 2.30
CA GLU A 84 8.15 0.86 1.82
C GLU A 84 8.49 -0.56 1.33
N VAL A 85 9.19 -1.33 2.17
CA VAL A 85 9.65 -2.68 1.86
C VAL A 85 8.47 -3.58 1.52
N GLY A 86 8.34 -3.94 0.24
CA GLY A 86 7.27 -4.81 -0.20
C GLY A 86 7.40 -6.23 0.34
N PHE A 87 6.35 -6.72 0.99
CA PHE A 87 6.26 -8.06 1.59
C PHE A 87 4.99 -8.78 1.13
N TYR A 88 5.13 -9.97 0.55
CA TYR A 88 3.99 -10.82 0.21
C TYR A 88 3.49 -11.57 1.45
N THR A 89 2.26 -11.28 1.87
CA THR A 89 1.61 -11.99 3.00
C THR A 89 0.90 -13.26 2.54
N SER A 90 0.40 -13.30 1.31
CA SER A 90 -0.21 -14.48 0.68
C SER A 90 -0.36 -14.27 -0.84
N LYS A 91 -0.96 -15.25 -1.54
CA LYS A 91 -1.30 -15.07 -2.96
C LYS A 91 -2.24 -13.87 -3.11
N ASN A 92 -1.86 -12.91 -3.95
CA ASN A 92 -2.59 -11.66 -4.21
C ASN A 92 -2.71 -10.70 -3.00
N SER A 93 -1.90 -10.86 -1.97
CA SER A 93 -1.85 -9.92 -0.84
C SER A 93 -0.42 -9.50 -0.54
N TYR A 94 -0.23 -8.21 -0.27
CA TYR A 94 1.06 -7.64 0.06
C TYR A 94 0.89 -6.43 0.98
N ARG A 95 1.96 -6.15 1.72
CA ARG A 95 2.13 -4.96 2.56
C ARG A 95 3.36 -4.18 2.10
N LEU A 96 3.34 -2.87 2.28
CA LEU A 96 4.46 -1.99 1.98
C LEU A 96 4.99 -1.43 3.31
N LEU A 97 5.99 -2.10 3.88
CA LEU A 97 6.40 -1.86 5.27
C LEU A 97 7.30 -0.63 5.36
N ASP A 98 6.93 0.37 6.16
CA ASP A 98 7.75 1.58 6.35
C ASP A 98 9.16 1.24 6.88
N ILE A 99 9.21 0.35 7.88
CA ILE A 99 10.44 -0.21 8.45
C ILE A 99 10.23 -1.69 8.78
N ALA A 100 11.19 -2.53 8.38
CA ALA A 100 11.16 -3.96 8.63
C ALA A 100 12.52 -4.46 9.15
N VAL A 101 12.49 -5.26 10.21
CA VAL A 101 13.66 -5.91 10.80
C VAL A 101 13.63 -7.40 10.48
N PHE A 102 14.71 -7.93 9.92
CA PHE A 102 14.86 -9.35 9.56
C PHE A 102 16.06 -9.97 10.28
N GLU A 103 16.02 -11.29 10.48
CA GLU A 103 17.24 -12.04 10.78
C GLU A 103 18.12 -12.07 9.52
N ARG A 104 19.34 -11.54 9.62
CA ARG A 104 20.27 -11.43 8.48
C ARG A 104 20.59 -12.79 7.87
N LYS A 105 20.80 -13.81 8.70
CA LYS A 105 21.13 -15.18 8.24
C LYS A 105 20.05 -15.82 7.37
N ASN A 106 18.79 -15.39 7.51
CA ASN A 106 17.66 -15.94 6.76
C ASN A 106 17.32 -15.08 5.54
N PHE A 107 17.79 -13.83 5.49
CA PHE A 107 17.40 -12.89 4.46
C PHE A 107 18.18 -13.08 3.15
N LYS A 108 17.47 -13.06 2.02
CA LYS A 108 18.07 -13.16 0.68
C LYS A 108 17.51 -12.05 -0.20
N PHE A 109 18.40 -11.34 -0.90
CA PHE A 109 18.02 -10.30 -1.85
C PHE A 109 17.63 -10.94 -3.18
N GLU A 110 16.41 -10.68 -3.64
CA GLU A 110 15.86 -11.24 -4.89
C GLU A 110 15.42 -10.16 -5.89
N GLY A 111 15.58 -8.86 -5.56
CA GLY A 111 15.16 -7.76 -6.44
C GLY A 111 13.64 -7.63 -6.63
N ARG A 112 12.85 -8.24 -5.74
CA ARG A 112 11.38 -8.23 -5.75
C ARG A 112 10.87 -8.17 -4.30
N TYR A 113 9.56 -8.05 -4.12
CA TYR A 113 8.95 -8.11 -2.79
C TYR A 113 9.32 -9.42 -2.09
N THR A 114 9.74 -9.30 -0.84
CA THR A 114 10.20 -10.44 -0.06
C THR A 114 9.03 -11.34 0.31
N LYS A 115 9.29 -12.64 0.42
CA LYS A 115 8.38 -13.63 1.03
C LYS A 115 8.84 -14.02 2.44
N ILE A 116 9.99 -13.52 2.87
CA ILE A 116 10.56 -13.78 4.18
C ILE A 116 9.82 -12.87 5.15
N PRO A 117 9.16 -13.41 6.18
CA PRO A 117 8.47 -12.57 7.15
C PRO A 117 9.49 -11.78 7.98
N PRO A 118 9.25 -10.48 8.22
CA PRO A 118 10.06 -9.72 9.16
C PRO A 118 9.84 -10.24 10.59
N LYS A 119 10.84 -10.04 11.44
CA LYS A 119 10.72 -10.21 12.90
C LYS A 119 9.87 -9.11 13.51
N VAL A 120 10.04 -7.89 13.01
CA VAL A 120 9.33 -6.70 13.43
C VAL A 120 9.03 -5.87 12.19
N ALA A 121 7.78 -5.42 12.06
CA ALA A 121 7.38 -4.38 11.13
C ALA A 121 6.88 -3.18 11.94
N ILE A 122 7.29 -1.97 11.55
CA ILE A 122 6.87 -0.71 12.18
C ILE A 122 6.26 0.14 11.07
N GLU A 123 4.99 0.53 11.25
CA GLU A 123 4.24 1.35 10.32
C GLU A 123 3.99 2.75 10.89
N ILE A 124 4.07 3.76 10.04
CA ILE A 124 3.83 5.18 10.36
C ILE A 124 2.69 5.67 9.46
N ASP A 125 1.47 5.22 9.79
CA ASP A 125 0.29 5.42 8.95
C ASP A 125 -0.19 6.88 8.94
N THR A 126 0.33 7.63 7.96
CA THR A 126 -0.20 8.95 7.58
C THR A 126 -0.96 8.91 6.25
N LYS A 127 -0.83 7.81 5.49
CA LYS A 127 -1.24 7.73 4.07
C LYS A 127 -2.40 6.79 3.78
N ALA A 128 -2.77 5.88 4.67
CA ALA A 128 -3.93 5.03 4.46
C ALA A 128 -5.24 5.82 4.64
N ASP A 129 -6.22 5.57 3.76
CA ASP A 129 -7.61 5.87 4.05
C ASP A 129 -8.23 4.73 4.86
N LEU A 130 -8.44 4.97 6.15
CA LEU A 130 -9.03 4.01 7.08
C LEU A 130 -10.54 4.24 7.27
N SER A 131 -11.15 5.21 6.58
CA SER A 131 -12.57 5.56 6.78
C SER A 131 -13.55 4.40 6.52
N GLY A 132 -13.14 3.40 5.73
CA GLY A 132 -13.88 2.17 5.47
C GLY A 132 -13.22 0.90 6.02
N TYR A 133 -12.13 1.01 6.79
CA TYR A 133 -11.37 -0.13 7.30
C TYR A 133 -11.89 -0.52 8.70
N GLN A 134 -12.71 -1.57 8.77
CA GLN A 134 -12.92 -2.29 10.03
C GLN A 134 -11.64 -3.07 10.33
N SER A 135 -11.05 -2.90 11.51
CA SER A 135 -9.87 -3.65 11.95
C SER A 135 -10.08 -5.14 11.66
N VAL A 136 -9.29 -5.69 10.74
CA VAL A 136 -9.37 -7.11 10.37
C VAL A 136 -8.47 -7.97 11.26
N GLU A 137 -8.12 -7.43 12.43
CA GLU A 137 -7.40 -8.08 13.52
C GLU A 137 -8.40 -8.90 14.35
N ASP A 138 -9.04 -9.85 13.68
CA ASP A 138 -9.66 -11.06 14.25
C ASP A 138 -9.33 -12.23 13.30
#